data_AF-A0A1G2ZT37-F1
#
_entry.id   AF-A0A1G2ZT37-F1
#
_cell.length_a   1.000
_cell.length_b   1.000
_cell.length_c   1.000
_cell.angle_alpha   90.00
_cell.angle_beta   90.00
_cell.angle_gamma   90.00
#
_symmetry.space_group_name_H-M   'P 1'
#
loop_
_entity.id
_entity.type
_entity.pdbx_description
1 polymer ?
#
loop_
_entity_poly.entity_id
_entity_poly.type
_entity_poly.pdbx_seq_one_letter_code
_entity_poly.pdbx_strand_id
1 'polypeptide(L)'
;MPGEDKTDMGGVQEAFLTTHWSLVDDIHTSDDADKSRALVGLLLKRYWKPVYCYLRRKGYDNEQAKDLTQGFFHEVVLGRQLIERADRSKGRFRSYLLVALNNYLSSVHDAQTAQKRMPEGGLVPLDMTDPPDFSRIVGHYTPEESFDYAWVSALLEQVLEEVESTCYEEGKTVHWHVFHERVLAPIMDEVDPPSLGEICHKYDIESPRIASNMIITVKRRFETFLRKHLRETVTSDGQIEDELAEISRFLPHMAQYKK
;
A
#
# COMPACT_ATOMS: atom_id res chain seq x y z
N MET A 1 -8.59 -32.78 -41.27
CA MET A 1 -8.49 -32.91 -39.80
C MET A 1 -7.73 -31.69 -39.31
N PRO A 2 -8.39 -30.76 -38.61
CA PRO A 2 -7.78 -29.58 -38.01
C PRO A 2 -7.25 -29.92 -36.61
N GLY A 3 -6.32 -29.12 -36.10
CA GLY A 3 -5.94 -29.15 -34.69
C GLY A 3 -4.47 -28.94 -34.47
N GLU A 4 -4.08 -27.68 -34.31
CA GLU A 4 -3.34 -27.21 -33.14
C GLU A 4 -3.28 -25.69 -33.21
N ASP A 5 -4.40 -25.10 -32.79
CA ASP A 5 -4.49 -23.72 -32.33
C ASP A 5 -3.65 -23.64 -31.04
N LYS A 6 -2.38 -23.24 -31.18
CA LYS A 6 -1.56 -22.83 -30.03
C LYS A 6 -2.04 -21.46 -29.61
N THR A 7 -3.12 -21.45 -28.85
CA THR A 7 -3.53 -20.32 -28.03
C THR A 7 -2.36 -19.97 -27.11
N ASP A 8 -1.72 -18.86 -27.43
CA ASP A 8 -0.73 -18.17 -26.62
C ASP A 8 -1.44 -17.66 -25.35
N MET A 9 -1.60 -18.54 -24.35
CA MET A 9 -2.01 -18.17 -23.00
C MET A 9 -0.77 -17.79 -22.16
N GLY A 10 -0.02 -16.79 -22.64
CA GLY A 10 0.97 -16.04 -21.87
C GLY A 10 0.38 -14.72 -21.35
N GLY A 11 -0.88 -14.74 -20.90
CA GLY A 11 -1.57 -13.56 -20.40
C GLY A 11 -1.29 -13.32 -18.92
N VAL A 12 -0.65 -12.18 -18.62
CA VAL A 12 -0.72 -11.43 -17.34
C VAL A 12 0.20 -11.93 -16.21
N GLN A 13 1.48 -12.08 -16.50
CA GLN A 13 2.52 -12.10 -15.45
C GLN A 13 3.31 -10.78 -15.35
N GLU A 14 2.99 -9.77 -16.18
CA GLU A 14 3.84 -8.57 -16.39
C GLU A 14 3.07 -7.23 -16.39
N ALA A 15 1.88 -7.15 -15.79
CA ALA A 15 1.31 -5.84 -15.44
C ALA A 15 2.00 -5.36 -14.15
N PHE A 16 3.21 -4.84 -14.33
CA PHE A 16 4.00 -4.12 -13.34
C PHE A 16 3.10 -3.32 -12.39
N LEU A 17 3.37 -3.46 -11.10
CA LEU A 17 2.72 -2.84 -9.95
C LEU A 17 2.82 -1.29 -10.01
N THR A 18 2.10 -0.66 -10.94
CA THR A 18 2.13 0.80 -11.17
C THR A 18 1.50 1.52 -9.98
N THR A 19 2.27 2.38 -9.33
CA THR A 19 1.74 3.17 -8.21
C THR A 19 0.98 4.41 -8.71
N HIS A 20 0.26 5.04 -7.79
CA HIS A 20 -1.09 5.56 -7.99
C HIS A 20 -1.31 6.55 -9.15
N TRP A 21 -0.34 7.41 -9.49
CA TRP A 21 -0.53 8.33 -10.63
C TRP A 21 -0.19 7.69 -11.95
N SER A 22 0.82 6.82 -12.03
CA SER A 22 1.06 6.02 -13.24
C SER A 22 -0.15 5.14 -13.53
N LEU A 23 -0.77 4.56 -12.50
CA LEU A 23 -1.99 3.76 -12.66
C LEU A 23 -3.21 4.62 -13.06
N VAL A 24 -3.36 5.84 -12.53
CA VAL A 24 -4.40 6.79 -12.96
C VAL A 24 -4.17 7.27 -14.40
N ASP A 25 -2.92 7.57 -14.77
CA ASP A 25 -2.54 7.98 -16.12
C ASP A 25 -2.74 6.83 -17.12
N ASP A 26 -2.43 5.59 -16.74
CA ASP A 26 -2.70 4.37 -17.53
C ASP A 26 -4.21 4.15 -17.71
N ILE A 27 -5.03 4.45 -16.70
CA ILE A 27 -6.50 4.44 -16.81
C ILE A 27 -6.99 5.48 -17.82
N HIS A 28 -6.40 6.68 -17.84
CA HIS A 28 -6.76 7.75 -18.78
C HIS A 28 -6.31 7.48 -20.22
N THR A 29 -5.18 6.79 -20.39
CA THR A 29 -4.55 6.56 -21.71
C THR A 29 -4.89 5.21 -22.31
N SER A 30 -5.51 4.30 -21.56
CA SER A 30 -5.94 3.00 -22.05
C SER A 30 -7.17 3.13 -22.95
N ASP A 31 -7.00 2.87 -24.25
CA ASP A 31 -8.11 2.71 -25.20
C ASP A 31 -8.88 1.38 -24.98
N ASP A 32 -8.36 0.49 -24.14
CA ASP A 32 -8.99 -0.77 -23.74
C ASP A 32 -9.77 -0.62 -22.42
N ALA A 33 -11.09 -0.79 -22.50
CA ALA A 33 -12.01 -0.69 -21.38
C ALA A 33 -11.82 -1.79 -20.32
N ASP A 34 -11.42 -3.00 -20.72
CA ASP A 34 -11.20 -4.10 -19.79
C ASP A 34 -9.89 -3.91 -19.02
N LYS A 35 -8.84 -3.41 -19.69
CA LYS A 35 -7.59 -3.01 -19.04
C LYS A 35 -7.81 -1.87 -18.05
N SER A 36 -8.57 -0.84 -18.45
CA SER A 36 -8.91 0.28 -17.56
C SER A 36 -9.66 -0.19 -16.31
N ARG A 37 -10.65 -1.10 -16.47
CA ARG A 37 -11.38 -1.68 -15.33
C ARG A 37 -10.48 -2.48 -14.39
N ALA A 38 -9.54 -3.26 -14.92
CA ALA A 38 -8.59 -4.02 -14.11
C ALA A 38 -7.69 -3.09 -13.27
N LEU A 39 -7.18 -2.01 -13.87
CA LEU A 39 -6.39 -0.99 -13.18
C LEU A 39 -7.19 -0.30 -12.06
N VAL A 40 -8.44 0.07 -12.33
CA VAL A 40 -9.34 0.60 -11.29
C VAL A 40 -9.47 -0.39 -10.14
N GLY A 41 -9.68 -1.69 -10.42
CA GLY A 41 -9.77 -2.73 -9.40
C GLY A 41 -8.53 -2.82 -8.50
N LEU A 42 -7.33 -2.65 -9.06
CA LEU A 42 -6.09 -2.60 -8.30
C LEU A 42 -6.03 -1.38 -7.37
N LEU A 43 -6.45 -0.20 -7.86
CA LEU A 43 -6.51 1.02 -7.05
C LEU A 43 -7.49 0.89 -5.89
N LEU A 44 -8.67 0.31 -6.15
CA LEU A 44 -9.68 0.03 -5.13
C LEU A 44 -9.12 -0.89 -4.05
N LYS A 45 -8.49 -2.01 -4.44
CA LYS A 45 -7.88 -2.96 -3.50
C LYS A 45 -6.84 -2.30 -2.60
N ARG A 46 -6.04 -1.38 -3.15
CA ARG A 46 -4.97 -0.69 -2.42
C ARG A 46 -5.48 0.36 -1.44
N TYR A 47 -6.54 1.10 -1.80
CA TYR A 47 -7.06 2.16 -0.95
C TYR A 47 -8.21 1.74 -0.03
N TRP A 48 -8.77 0.55 -0.21
CA TRP A 48 -9.85 0.06 0.64
C TRP A 48 -9.48 0.07 2.12
N LYS A 49 -8.31 -0.53 2.46
CA LYS A 49 -7.84 -0.61 3.85
C LYS A 49 -7.49 0.78 4.43
N PRO A 50 -6.75 1.68 3.75
CA PRO A 50 -6.56 3.05 4.21
C PRO A 50 -7.86 3.81 4.51
N VAL A 51 -8.85 3.74 3.60
CA VAL A 51 -10.16 4.39 3.80
C VAL A 51 -10.91 3.79 4.99
N TYR A 52 -10.93 2.46 5.11
CA TYR A 52 -11.54 1.79 6.25
C TYR A 52 -10.89 2.19 7.59
N CYS A 53 -9.56 2.22 7.66
CA CYS A 53 -8.83 2.65 8.86
C CYS A 53 -9.13 4.11 9.23
N TYR A 54 -9.23 5.00 8.24
CA TYR A 54 -9.66 6.39 8.45
C TYR A 54 -11.04 6.46 9.12
N LEU A 55 -12.01 5.69 8.61
CA LEU A 55 -13.38 5.68 9.11
C LEU A 55 -13.47 5.08 10.52
N ARG A 56 -12.79 3.96 10.78
CA ARG A 56 -12.69 3.38 12.12
C ARG A 56 -12.14 4.38 13.12
N ARG A 57 -11.16 5.20 12.72
CA ARG A 57 -10.59 6.23 13.59
C ARG A 57 -11.48 7.45 13.76
N LYS A 58 -12.27 7.80 12.74
CA LYS A 58 -13.28 8.88 12.82
C LYS A 58 -14.44 8.56 13.77
N GLY A 59 -14.51 7.32 14.27
CA GLY A 59 -15.45 6.89 15.32
C GLY A 59 -16.57 5.99 14.83
N TYR A 60 -16.54 5.57 13.56
CA TYR A 60 -17.51 4.60 13.04
C TYR A 60 -17.19 3.18 13.55
N ASP A 61 -18.23 2.42 13.85
CA ASP A 61 -18.07 1.01 14.21
C ASP A 61 -17.62 0.16 13.00
N ASN A 62 -17.38 -1.13 13.22
CA ASN A 62 -16.85 -2.02 12.18
C ASN A 62 -17.73 -2.08 10.94
N GLU A 63 -19.03 -2.32 11.13
CA GLU A 63 -19.98 -2.53 10.03
C GLU A 63 -20.25 -1.20 9.33
N GLN A 64 -20.45 -0.13 10.09
CA GLN A 64 -20.59 1.22 9.53
C GLN A 64 -19.37 1.64 8.71
N ALA A 65 -18.15 1.36 9.20
CA ALA A 65 -16.94 1.68 8.47
C ALA A 65 -16.83 0.87 7.16
N LYS A 66 -17.20 -0.42 7.16
CA LYS A 66 -17.25 -1.24 5.94
C LYS A 66 -18.27 -0.67 4.94
N ASP A 67 -19.48 -0.37 5.39
CA ASP A 67 -20.56 0.16 4.55
C ASP A 67 -20.19 1.52 3.95
N LEU A 68 -19.63 2.43 4.77
CA LEU A 68 -19.17 3.73 4.30
C LEU A 68 -17.98 3.61 3.33
N THR A 69 -17.07 2.67 3.55
CA THR A 69 -15.97 2.38 2.63
C THR A 69 -16.52 1.91 1.28
N GLN A 70 -17.42 0.92 1.29
CA GLN A 70 -18.09 0.40 0.10
C GLN A 70 -18.83 1.51 -0.65
N GLY A 71 -19.67 2.27 0.05
CA GLY A 71 -20.44 3.38 -0.53
C GLY A 71 -19.55 4.47 -1.11
N PHE A 72 -18.43 4.82 -0.46
CA PHE A 72 -17.47 5.78 -1.00
C PHE A 72 -16.88 5.31 -2.34
N PHE A 73 -16.41 4.06 -2.40
CA PHE A 73 -15.84 3.53 -3.64
C PHE A 73 -16.89 3.37 -4.75
N HIS A 74 -18.09 2.93 -4.41
CA HIS A 74 -19.16 2.76 -5.39
C HIS A 74 -19.71 4.10 -5.90
N GLU A 75 -20.07 5.02 -5.00
CA GLU A 75 -20.76 6.26 -5.37
C GLU A 75 -19.80 7.34 -5.86
N VAL A 76 -18.61 7.44 -5.26
CA VAL A 76 -17.68 8.53 -5.57
C VAL A 76 -16.62 8.07 -6.54
N VAL A 77 -15.92 6.98 -6.23
CA VAL A 77 -14.79 6.54 -7.05
C VAL A 77 -15.25 6.03 -8.40
N LEU A 78 -16.25 5.13 -8.41
CA LEU A 78 -16.85 4.61 -9.64
C LEU A 78 -17.95 5.54 -10.17
N GLY A 79 -18.95 5.86 -9.34
CA GLY A 79 -20.16 6.57 -9.78
C GLY A 79 -19.93 8.02 -10.22
N ARG A 80 -19.00 8.75 -9.58
CA ARG A 80 -18.64 10.12 -9.97
C ARG A 80 -17.33 10.19 -10.76
N GLN A 81 -16.78 9.02 -11.13
CA GLN A 81 -15.55 8.89 -11.91
C GLN A 81 -14.41 9.72 -11.30
N LEU A 82 -14.19 9.58 -9.99
CA LEU A 82 -13.19 10.36 -9.26
C LEU A 82 -11.80 10.21 -9.90
N ILE A 83 -11.48 9.00 -10.36
CA ILE A 83 -10.21 8.67 -11.00
C ILE A 83 -10.06 9.44 -12.32
N GLU A 84 -11.10 9.47 -13.16
CA GLU A 84 -11.09 10.19 -14.44
C GLU A 84 -10.92 11.71 -14.30
N ARG A 85 -11.30 12.24 -13.13
CA ARG A 85 -11.21 13.68 -12.80
C ARG A 85 -9.94 14.03 -12.04
N ALA A 86 -9.14 13.03 -11.66
CA ALA A 86 -7.94 13.22 -10.90
C ALA A 86 -6.87 13.91 -11.76
N ASP A 87 -6.28 14.97 -11.23
CA ASP A 87 -5.27 15.76 -11.92
C ASP A 87 -3.97 15.75 -11.13
N ARG A 88 -2.95 15.10 -11.70
CA ARG A 88 -1.61 14.96 -11.11
C ARG A 88 -0.92 16.29 -10.82
N SER A 89 -1.28 17.37 -11.52
CA SER A 89 -0.72 18.69 -11.28
C SER A 89 -1.21 19.34 -9.98
N LYS A 90 -2.31 18.85 -9.42
CA LYS A 90 -2.93 19.40 -8.20
C LYS A 90 -2.41 18.78 -6.90
N GLY A 91 -1.47 17.84 -6.99
CA GLY A 91 -0.79 17.24 -5.85
C GLY A 91 -0.88 15.72 -5.82
N ARG A 92 -0.79 15.15 -4.62
CA ARG A 92 -0.75 13.70 -4.40
C ARG A 92 -2.15 13.10 -4.50
N PHE A 93 -2.28 11.93 -5.12
CA PHE A 93 -3.57 11.24 -5.22
C PHE A 93 -4.17 10.92 -3.83
N ARG A 94 -3.32 10.61 -2.83
CA ARG A 94 -3.74 10.39 -1.43
C ARG A 94 -4.52 11.57 -0.85
N SER A 95 -3.98 12.78 -1.00
CA SER A 95 -4.61 14.01 -0.53
C SER A 95 -5.94 14.26 -1.24
N TYR A 96 -5.98 14.02 -2.55
CA TYR A 96 -7.21 14.13 -3.33
C TYR A 96 -8.29 13.13 -2.87
N LEU A 97 -7.90 11.87 -2.63
CA LEU A 97 -8.80 10.82 -2.15
C LEU A 97 -9.36 11.14 -0.75
N LEU A 98 -8.53 11.64 0.16
CA LEU A 98 -8.95 12.06 1.50
C LEU A 98 -9.94 13.24 1.47
N VAL A 99 -9.72 14.22 0.58
CA VAL A 99 -10.67 15.33 0.38
C VAL A 99 -12.00 14.81 -0.16
N ALA A 100 -11.96 13.90 -1.14
CA ALA A 100 -13.16 13.27 -1.69
C ALA A 100 -13.92 12.46 -0.63
N LEU A 101 -13.21 11.70 0.21
CA LEU A 101 -13.79 10.93 1.31
C LEU A 101 -14.45 11.83 2.35
N ASN A 102 -13.81 12.94 2.73
CA ASN A 102 -14.42 13.88 3.66
C ASN A 102 -15.67 14.54 3.10
N ASN A 103 -15.66 14.94 1.83
CA ASN A 103 -16.84 15.49 1.15
C ASN A 103 -17.98 14.46 1.06
N TYR A 104 -17.65 13.20 0.80
CA TYR A 104 -18.61 12.09 0.81
C TYR A 104 -19.27 11.93 2.18
N LEU A 105 -18.47 11.91 3.25
CA LEU A 105 -18.99 11.76 4.62
C LEU A 105 -19.89 12.92 5.02
N SER A 106 -19.56 14.16 4.64
CA SER A 106 -20.44 15.31 4.83
C SER A 106 -21.76 15.13 4.07
N SER A 107 -21.70 14.70 2.81
CA SER A 107 -22.90 14.43 2.00
C SER A 107 -23.78 13.32 2.59
N VAL A 108 -23.19 12.25 3.14
CA VAL A 108 -23.93 11.17 3.80
C VAL A 108 -24.57 11.67 5.10
N HIS A 109 -23.86 12.48 5.87
CA HIS A 109 -24.40 13.07 7.11
C HIS A 109 -25.57 14.03 6.83
N ASP A 110 -25.43 14.86 5.79
CA ASP A 110 -26.50 15.76 5.33
C ASP A 110 -27.71 14.97 4.83
N ALA A 111 -27.49 13.89 4.06
CA ALA A 111 -28.53 13.01 3.58
C ALA A 111 -29.25 12.29 4.73
N GLN A 112 -28.53 11.72 5.70
CA GLN A 112 -29.12 11.08 6.88
C GLN A 112 -29.90 12.07 7.75
N THR A 113 -29.42 13.30 7.88
CA THR A 113 -30.12 14.36 8.61
C THR A 113 -31.38 14.82 7.88
N ALA A 114 -31.36 14.84 6.53
CA ALA A 114 -32.52 15.12 5.70
C ALA A 114 -33.51 13.93 5.64
N GLN A 115 -33.02 12.69 5.68
CA GLN A 115 -33.77 11.44 5.54
C GLN A 115 -34.43 10.99 6.85
N LYS A 116 -34.05 11.56 8.01
CA LYS A 116 -34.91 11.57 9.21
C LYS A 116 -36.30 12.24 9.00
N ARG A 117 -36.65 12.61 7.76
CA ARG A 117 -37.96 13.10 7.31
C ARG A 117 -38.72 12.17 6.34
N MET A 118 -38.17 11.03 5.86
CA MET A 118 -38.88 10.05 4.99
C MET A 118 -38.27 8.62 5.07
N PRO A 119 -39.03 7.52 4.83
CA PRO A 119 -38.56 6.15 5.09
C PRO A 119 -37.67 5.54 3.98
N GLU A 120 -36.93 4.50 4.40
CA GLU A 120 -35.68 3.95 3.82
C GLU A 120 -35.84 2.87 2.73
N GLY A 121 -34.78 2.71 1.91
CA GLY A 121 -34.50 1.53 1.09
C GLY A 121 -32.98 1.33 0.95
N GLY A 122 -32.45 0.18 1.41
CA GLY A 122 -31.02 -0.10 1.57
C GLY A 122 -30.31 -0.71 0.34
N LEU A 123 -28.97 -0.73 0.41
CA LEU A 123 -28.06 -1.28 -0.61
C LEU A 123 -27.43 -2.61 -0.15
N VAL A 124 -26.99 -3.41 -1.13
CA VAL A 124 -26.54 -4.81 -0.99
C VAL A 124 -25.01 -4.90 -0.80
N PRO A 125 -24.47 -5.80 0.06
CA PRO A 125 -23.03 -5.93 0.32
C PRO A 125 -22.22 -6.60 -0.80
N LEU A 126 -20.96 -6.21 -0.95
CA LEU A 126 -19.92 -6.92 -1.71
C LEU A 126 -18.95 -7.61 -0.74
N ASP A 127 -18.68 -8.90 -0.97
CA ASP A 127 -17.90 -9.78 -0.10
C ASP A 127 -16.39 -9.55 -0.30
N MET A 128 -15.73 -8.97 0.71
CA MET A 128 -14.27 -8.79 0.77
C MET A 128 -13.80 -9.14 2.19
N THR A 129 -12.76 -9.96 2.28
CA THR A 129 -12.27 -10.64 3.48
C THR A 129 -12.06 -9.70 4.67
N ASP A 130 -12.42 -10.16 5.88
CA ASP A 130 -12.28 -9.40 7.11
C ASP A 130 -10.84 -8.93 7.36
N PRO A 131 -10.60 -7.62 7.53
CA PRO A 131 -9.28 -7.12 7.89
C PRO A 131 -8.93 -7.51 9.35
N PRO A 132 -7.64 -7.77 9.65
CA PRO A 132 -7.17 -8.03 11.02
C PRO A 132 -7.62 -6.97 12.04
N ASP A 133 -7.65 -7.30 13.33
CA ASP A 133 -8.06 -6.38 14.40
C ASP A 133 -7.06 -5.22 14.59
N PHE A 134 -7.23 -4.15 13.82
CA PHE A 134 -6.41 -2.93 13.84
C PHE A 134 -6.73 -1.98 15.01
N SER A 135 -7.69 -2.31 15.87
CA SER A 135 -8.14 -1.42 16.96
C SER A 135 -7.01 -1.00 17.91
N ARG A 136 -6.02 -1.88 18.12
CA ARG A 136 -4.87 -1.63 19.00
C ARG A 136 -3.81 -0.69 18.42
N ILE A 137 -3.58 -0.73 17.10
CA ILE A 137 -2.53 0.06 16.44
C ILE A 137 -3.00 1.51 16.18
N VAL A 138 -4.31 1.69 15.99
CA VAL A 138 -4.95 2.96 15.58
C VAL A 138 -5.20 3.91 16.76
N GLY A 139 -5.02 3.46 18.02
CA GLY A 139 -5.34 4.23 19.23
C GLY A 139 -4.59 5.56 19.39
N HIS A 140 -3.39 5.69 18.80
CA HIS A 140 -2.48 6.82 18.99
C HIS A 140 -2.44 7.84 17.85
N TYR A 141 -3.06 7.54 16.70
CA TYR A 141 -2.97 8.35 15.49
C TYR A 141 -4.23 9.19 15.26
N THR A 142 -4.14 10.30 14.53
CA THR A 142 -5.29 11.00 13.93
C THR A 142 -5.92 10.15 12.82
N PRO A 143 -7.16 10.44 12.34
CA PRO A 143 -7.74 9.74 11.21
C PRO A 143 -6.85 9.76 9.97
N GLU A 144 -6.28 10.93 9.65
CA GLU A 144 -5.36 11.14 8.54
C GLU A 144 -4.07 10.31 8.71
N GLU A 145 -3.47 10.32 9.90
CA GLU A 145 -2.29 9.47 10.20
C GLU A 145 -2.61 7.98 10.16
N SER A 146 -3.84 7.56 10.48
CA SER A 146 -4.27 6.16 10.40
C SER A 146 -4.42 5.70 8.95
N PHE A 147 -4.91 6.59 8.08
CA PHE A 147 -4.94 6.37 6.63
C PHE A 147 -3.51 6.24 6.09
N ASP A 148 -2.64 7.19 6.44
CA ASP A 148 -1.26 7.19 5.96
C ASP A 148 -0.48 5.99 6.48
N TYR A 149 -0.62 5.62 7.76
CA TYR A 149 0.01 4.42 8.31
C TYR A 149 -0.42 3.14 7.58
N ALA A 150 -1.73 2.97 7.34
CA ALA A 150 -2.24 1.80 6.62
C ALA A 150 -1.72 1.75 5.18
N TRP A 151 -1.61 2.90 4.53
CA TRP A 151 -1.03 3.03 3.21
C TRP A 151 0.47 2.71 3.20
N VAL A 152 1.25 3.30 4.09
CA VAL A 152 2.69 3.04 4.23
C VAL A 152 2.93 1.57 4.51
N SER A 153 2.14 0.94 5.38
CA SER A 153 2.26 -0.49 5.68
C SER A 153 2.07 -1.35 4.43
N ALA A 154 1.03 -1.07 3.63
CA ALA A 154 0.78 -1.80 2.38
C ALA A 154 1.83 -1.51 1.29
N LEU A 155 2.48 -0.34 1.32
CA LEU A 155 3.61 -0.05 0.44
C LEU A 155 4.86 -0.84 0.87
N LEU A 156 5.17 -0.84 2.16
CA LEU A 156 6.34 -1.53 2.70
C LEU A 156 6.26 -3.04 2.49
N GLU A 157 5.08 -3.64 2.67
CA GLU A 157 4.82 -5.06 2.41
C GLU A 157 5.18 -5.44 0.97
N GLN A 158 4.68 -4.68 -0.02
CA GLN A 158 5.01 -4.90 -1.43
C GLN A 158 6.50 -4.72 -1.74
N VAL A 159 7.13 -3.69 -1.18
CA VAL A 159 8.57 -3.45 -1.38
C VAL A 159 9.39 -4.60 -0.78
N LEU A 160 9.00 -5.13 0.37
CA LEU A 160 9.67 -6.26 1.00
C LEU A 160 9.51 -7.55 0.19
N GLU A 161 8.32 -7.82 -0.33
CA GLU A 161 8.05 -8.96 -1.24
C GLU A 161 8.93 -8.87 -2.51
N GLU A 162 9.05 -7.69 -3.13
CA GLU A 162 9.90 -7.50 -4.31
C GLU A 162 11.39 -7.70 -3.99
N VAL A 163 11.85 -7.17 -2.85
CA VAL A 163 13.24 -7.34 -2.40
C VAL A 163 13.54 -8.81 -2.14
N GLU A 164 12.62 -9.54 -1.50
CA GLU A 164 12.72 -10.97 -1.24
C GLU A 164 12.83 -11.77 -2.55
N SER A 165 11.89 -11.59 -3.47
CA SER A 165 11.89 -12.30 -4.77
C SER A 165 13.17 -12.05 -5.53
N THR A 166 13.58 -10.78 -5.65
CA THR A 166 14.81 -10.39 -6.35
C THR A 166 16.06 -10.96 -5.68
N CYS A 167 16.06 -11.08 -4.34
CA CYS A 167 17.14 -11.74 -3.62
C CYS A 167 17.20 -13.23 -3.93
N TYR A 168 16.07 -13.93 -4.06
CA TYR A 168 16.07 -15.34 -4.44
C TYR A 168 16.50 -15.57 -5.89
N GLU A 169 15.99 -14.77 -6.82
CA GLU A 169 16.33 -14.85 -8.25
C GLU A 169 17.84 -14.63 -8.51
N GLU A 170 18.48 -13.74 -7.75
CA GLU A 170 19.90 -13.47 -7.86
C GLU A 170 20.80 -14.39 -7.00
N GLY A 171 20.24 -15.42 -6.38
CA GLY A 171 21.00 -16.35 -5.51
C GLY A 171 21.49 -15.71 -4.20
N LYS A 172 20.88 -14.60 -3.77
CA LYS A 172 21.17 -13.86 -2.53
C LYS A 172 20.27 -14.26 -1.37
N THR A 173 19.77 -15.50 -1.36
CA THR A 173 18.93 -16.10 -0.31
C THR A 173 19.50 -15.88 1.09
N VAL A 174 20.80 -16.13 1.30
CA VAL A 174 21.45 -15.91 2.60
C VAL A 174 21.44 -14.43 3.01
N HIS A 175 21.56 -13.50 2.05
CA HIS A 175 21.51 -12.07 2.37
C HIS A 175 20.12 -11.67 2.87
N TRP A 176 19.07 -12.19 2.23
CA TRP A 176 17.68 -11.98 2.66
C TRP A 176 17.46 -12.53 4.07
N HIS A 177 17.81 -13.79 4.33
CA HIS A 177 17.62 -14.39 5.66
C HIS A 177 18.37 -13.64 6.76
N VAL A 178 19.63 -13.26 6.50
CA VAL A 178 20.43 -12.44 7.42
C VAL A 178 19.76 -11.10 7.69
N PHE A 179 19.27 -10.41 6.66
CA PHE A 179 18.55 -9.15 6.80
C PHE A 179 17.24 -9.34 7.59
N HIS A 180 16.45 -10.34 7.24
CA HIS A 180 15.17 -10.62 7.87
C HIS A 180 15.33 -10.89 9.38
N GLU A 181 16.21 -11.82 9.75
CA GLU A 181 16.40 -12.22 11.15
C GLU A 181 17.09 -11.15 12.00
N ARG A 182 17.99 -10.36 11.41
CA ARG A 182 18.74 -9.34 12.15
C ARG A 182 18.04 -7.98 12.23
N VAL A 183 17.13 -7.72 11.30
CA VAL A 183 16.51 -6.39 11.11
C VAL A 183 15.00 -6.48 11.14
N LEU A 184 14.37 -7.23 10.24
CA LEU A 184 12.90 -7.22 10.10
C LEU A 184 12.18 -7.88 11.28
N ALA A 185 12.50 -9.15 11.59
CA ALA A 185 11.82 -9.89 12.65
C ALA A 185 11.94 -9.20 14.02
N PRO A 186 13.13 -8.70 14.44
CA PRO A 186 13.24 -7.97 15.71
C PRO A 186 12.36 -6.72 15.79
N ILE A 187 12.17 -6.02 14.67
CA ILE A 187 11.29 -4.84 14.62
C ILE A 187 9.81 -5.25 14.72
N MET A 188 9.42 -6.33 14.06
CA MET A 188 8.03 -6.81 14.07
C MET A 188 7.64 -7.42 15.41
N ASP A 189 8.56 -8.15 16.04
CA ASP A 189 8.33 -8.85 17.30
C ASP A 189 8.64 -7.96 18.52
N GLU A 190 9.11 -6.73 18.32
CA GLU A 190 9.55 -5.79 19.36
C GLU A 190 10.61 -6.38 20.31
N VAL A 191 11.58 -7.12 19.75
CA VAL A 191 12.66 -7.78 20.49
C VAL A 191 14.04 -7.24 20.11
N ASP A 192 15.03 -7.49 20.97
CA ASP A 192 16.42 -7.16 20.67
C ASP A 192 16.94 -8.01 19.51
N PRO A 193 17.65 -7.42 18.54
CA PRO A 193 18.16 -8.16 17.41
C PRO A 193 19.35 -9.04 17.79
N PRO A 194 19.49 -10.25 17.21
CA PRO A 194 20.62 -11.14 17.49
C PRO A 194 21.96 -10.46 17.17
N SER A 195 23.04 -10.85 17.83
CA SER A 195 24.38 -10.34 17.49
C SER A 195 24.82 -10.78 16.09
N LEU A 196 25.72 -10.03 15.47
CA LEU A 196 26.32 -10.45 14.19
C LEU A 196 27.09 -11.77 14.33
N GLY A 197 27.61 -12.08 15.53
CA GLY A 197 28.28 -13.36 15.79
C GLY A 197 27.32 -14.54 15.74
N GLU A 198 26.14 -14.42 16.33
CA GLU A 198 25.09 -15.44 16.28
C GLU A 198 24.59 -15.66 14.85
N ILE A 199 24.40 -14.58 14.09
CA ILE A 199 24.08 -14.65 12.66
C ILE A 199 25.19 -15.36 11.88
N CYS A 200 26.47 -15.03 12.13
CA CYS A 200 27.58 -15.67 11.43
C CYS A 200 27.64 -17.17 11.72
N HIS A 201 27.48 -17.56 12.98
CA HIS A 201 27.44 -18.97 13.37
C HIS A 201 26.27 -19.72 12.73
N LYS A 202 25.07 -19.11 12.68
CA LYS A 202 23.87 -19.74 12.12
C LYS A 202 23.95 -19.99 10.62
N TYR A 203 24.52 -19.04 9.87
CA TYR A 203 24.56 -19.08 8.41
C TYR A 203 25.94 -19.47 7.84
N ASP A 204 26.86 -19.95 8.68
CA ASP A 204 28.24 -20.29 8.32
C ASP A 204 28.98 -19.16 7.58
N ILE A 205 28.85 -17.93 8.10
CA ILE A 205 29.47 -16.73 7.52
C ILE A 205 30.80 -16.48 8.23
N GLU A 206 31.87 -16.34 7.44
CA GLU A 206 33.25 -16.23 7.92
C GLU A 206 33.51 -15.04 8.87
N SER A 207 32.77 -13.93 8.72
CA SER A 207 32.96 -12.79 9.63
C SER A 207 31.72 -11.89 9.78
N PRO A 208 31.59 -11.18 10.93
CA PRO A 208 30.59 -10.14 11.14
C PRO A 208 30.60 -9.05 10.06
N ARG A 209 31.77 -8.77 9.46
CA ARG A 209 31.90 -7.80 8.36
C ARG A 209 31.17 -8.26 7.10
N ILE A 210 31.24 -9.54 6.77
CA ILE A 210 30.54 -10.11 5.62
C ILE A 210 29.03 -10.08 5.87
N ALA A 211 28.56 -10.52 7.05
CA ALA A 211 27.15 -10.44 7.42
C ALA A 211 26.62 -8.98 7.37
N SER A 212 27.40 -8.02 7.85
CA SER A 212 27.06 -6.60 7.76
C SER A 212 26.94 -6.12 6.29
N ASN A 213 27.87 -6.51 5.42
CA ASN A 213 27.80 -6.19 4.00
C ASN A 213 26.56 -6.81 3.31
N MET A 214 26.16 -8.02 3.72
CA MET A 214 24.95 -8.66 3.23
C MET A 214 23.71 -7.82 3.59
N ILE A 215 23.61 -7.38 4.85
CA ILE A 215 22.53 -6.49 5.33
C ILE A 215 22.51 -5.18 4.53
N ILE A 216 23.67 -4.54 4.34
CA ILE A 216 23.78 -3.29 3.56
C ILE A 216 23.31 -3.51 2.12
N THR A 217 23.62 -4.65 1.52
CA THR A 217 23.20 -5.00 0.16
C THR A 217 21.68 -5.08 0.04
N VAL A 218 21.01 -5.74 1.00
CA VAL A 218 19.54 -5.82 1.03
C VAL A 218 18.92 -4.44 1.33
N LYS A 219 19.48 -3.67 2.26
CA LYS A 219 19.02 -2.30 2.55
C LYS A 219 19.07 -1.38 1.32
N ARG A 220 20.14 -1.46 0.52
CA ARG A 220 20.25 -0.69 -0.74
C ARG A 220 19.21 -1.11 -1.78
N ARG A 221 18.90 -2.41 -1.86
CA ARG A 221 17.82 -2.91 -2.73
C ARG A 221 16.48 -2.37 -2.27
N PHE A 222 16.19 -2.49 -0.98
CA PHE A 222 14.99 -1.94 -0.37
C PHE A 222 14.83 -0.44 -0.66
N GLU A 223 15.89 0.36 -0.48
CA GLU A 223 15.84 1.79 -0.81
C GLU A 223 15.58 2.01 -2.32
N THR A 224 16.19 1.20 -3.18
CA THR A 224 16.01 1.30 -4.63
C THR A 224 14.57 1.00 -5.04
N PHE A 225 13.98 -0.08 -4.53
CA PHE A 225 12.59 -0.43 -4.79
C PHE A 225 11.63 0.58 -4.17
N LEU A 226 11.86 1.02 -2.93
CA LEU A 226 11.05 2.05 -2.29
C LEU A 226 11.05 3.35 -3.10
N ARG A 227 12.23 3.81 -3.56
CA ARG A 227 12.34 5.00 -4.42
C ARG A 227 11.65 4.80 -5.78
N LYS A 228 11.72 3.59 -6.36
CA LYS A 228 10.99 3.25 -7.60
C LYS A 228 9.48 3.40 -7.40
N HIS A 229 8.94 2.75 -6.36
CA HIS A 229 7.53 2.84 -5.99
C HIS A 229 7.09 4.28 -5.71
N LEU A 230 7.93 5.08 -5.07
CA LEU A 230 7.64 6.49 -4.76
C LEU A 230 7.71 7.42 -5.96
N ARG A 231 8.69 7.23 -6.86
CA ARG A 231 8.82 8.04 -8.08
C ARG A 231 7.55 7.95 -8.95
N GLU A 232 6.89 6.81 -8.93
CA GLU A 232 5.63 6.56 -9.63
C GLU A 232 4.40 7.18 -8.92
N THR A 233 4.57 7.71 -7.68
CA THR A 233 3.53 8.44 -6.92
C THR A 233 3.66 9.97 -6.92
N VAL A 234 4.76 10.54 -7.39
CA VAL A 234 5.03 11.98 -7.28
C VAL A 234 5.34 12.64 -8.62
N THR A 235 5.08 13.95 -8.71
CA THR A 235 5.28 14.71 -9.95
C THR A 235 6.71 15.24 -10.12
N SER A 236 7.55 15.20 -9.08
CA SER A 236 8.94 15.65 -9.14
C SER A 236 9.85 14.92 -8.16
N ASP A 237 11.16 14.89 -8.44
CA ASP A 237 12.15 14.26 -7.55
C ASP A 237 12.23 14.96 -6.17
N GLY A 238 11.89 16.25 -6.08
CA GLY A 238 11.84 16.96 -4.79
C GLY A 238 10.74 16.44 -3.86
N GLN A 239 9.62 15.98 -4.42
CA GLN A 239 8.53 15.38 -3.65
C GLN A 239 8.88 13.97 -3.15
N ILE A 240 9.85 13.27 -3.78
CA ILE A 240 10.30 11.94 -3.33
C ILE A 240 10.92 12.05 -1.94
N GLU A 241 11.75 13.07 -1.70
CA GLU A 241 12.42 13.25 -0.40
C GLU A 241 11.41 13.65 0.69
N ASP A 242 10.39 14.44 0.35
CA ASP A 242 9.28 14.75 1.27
C ASP A 242 8.47 13.49 1.63
N GLU A 243 8.17 12.64 0.64
CA GLU A 243 7.48 11.35 0.84
C GLU A 243 8.31 10.38 1.68
N LEU A 244 9.62 10.27 1.41
CA LEU A 244 10.54 9.48 2.22
C LEU A 244 10.58 9.98 3.67
N ALA A 245 10.60 11.30 3.87
CA ALA A 245 10.56 11.90 5.20
C ALA A 245 9.24 11.58 5.93
N GLU A 246 8.10 11.61 5.25
CA GLU A 246 6.81 11.19 5.82
C GLU A 246 6.77 9.71 6.16
N ILE A 247 7.20 8.83 5.25
CA ILE A 247 7.27 7.37 5.49
C ILE A 247 8.18 7.06 6.68
N SER A 248 9.29 7.77 6.81
CA SER A 248 10.22 7.59 7.92
C SER A 248 9.61 7.87 9.30
N ARG A 249 8.51 8.64 9.38
CA ARG A 249 7.78 8.88 10.63
C ARG A 249 6.96 7.67 11.08
N PHE A 250 6.58 6.80 10.15
CA PHE A 250 5.79 5.59 10.41
C PHE A 250 6.65 4.33 10.52
N LEU A 251 7.92 4.41 10.14
CA LEU A 251 8.89 3.36 10.38
C LEU A 251 9.45 3.50 11.81
N PRO A 252 9.44 2.43 12.62
CA PRO A 252 10.33 2.34 13.79
C PRO A 252 11.75 2.62 13.29
N HIS A 253 12.51 3.51 13.93
CA HIS A 253 13.84 4.03 13.54
C HIS A 253 14.79 3.00 12.87
N MET A 254 14.52 2.56 11.63
CA MET A 254 15.34 1.62 10.86
C MET A 254 16.62 2.28 10.36
N ALA A 255 16.66 3.61 10.45
CA ALA A 255 17.68 4.50 9.92
C ALA A 255 18.68 5.04 10.97
N GLN A 256 18.76 4.45 12.17
CA GLN A 256 19.84 4.78 13.11
C GLN A 256 20.92 3.69 13.13
N TYR A 257 21.58 3.48 11.99
CA TYR A 257 22.99 3.05 12.00
C TYR A 257 23.74 3.95 11.02
N LYS A 258 23.97 5.19 11.47
CA LYS A 258 24.96 6.08 10.89
C LYS A 258 26.33 5.46 11.13
N LYS A 259 27.03 5.15 10.03
CA LYS A 259 28.48 4.93 9.85
C LYS A 259 29.25 4.21 10.95
#